data_AF-A7T377-F1
#
_entry.id   AF-A7T377-F1
#
_cell.length_a   1.000
_cell.length_b   1.000
_cell.length_c   1.000
_cell.angle_alpha   90.00
_cell.angle_beta   90.00
_cell.angle_gamma   90.00
#
_symmetry.space_group_name_H-M   'P 1'
#
loop_
_entity.id
_entity.type
_entity.pdbx_description
1 polymer ?
#
loop_
_entity_poly.entity_id
_entity_poly.type
_entity_poly.pdbx_seq_one_letter_code
_entity_poly.pdbx_strand_id
1 'polypeptide(L)'
;MQKTMKEGTVEEALDCLSEKIPSFLEHVFIKRKQSAFFEDSIANLNENEAVVQVDFSENYACQHQDEIQSAHWCQEQVTLFTVAIWAKDSANTDTTCNSHVIVTDDHNHDKQSIAVFMDYTINTLVKEMFPQVASVDIFSDGPSSQFKNRYMANFYQTLQQNGVKINWHFFASSHGKGVVDGLGGTVRRVVWTAVSSRQVPRVGNAEESAKVANALCTAISTHLFLKADIIKASIILGLDNCFLEAKPIPGIAKIHCLEPSEGPSLHCHLYSSQPSPHKVIHLHGNQDISWGESSGDESGGSVATYESSEDSDTEIVTWRYVKWIKDSDSTHDSNDDTLSQGSGVNSEHWFLGVVLPKEKTIVIIDSLPQNFIKPTATTQVDKMFFLKEVDKSITIDQWSFYTNKPWEIPQQLNSFDCEAIIHFKSEYSKAKLSSESQEARAERLSRRYHARKLK
;
A
#
# COMPACT_ATOMS: atom_id res chain seq x y z
N MET A 1 10.30 -8.12 -1.64
CA MET A 1 10.09 -8.45 -3.07
C MET A 1 11.46 -8.50 -3.75
N GLN A 2 11.89 -9.66 -4.22
CA GLN A 2 13.22 -9.81 -4.83
C GLN A 2 13.16 -9.23 -6.26
N LYS A 3 13.96 -8.20 -6.54
CA LYS A 3 14.03 -7.62 -7.88
C LYS A 3 14.71 -8.63 -8.79
N THR A 4 13.96 -9.17 -9.75
CA THR A 4 14.50 -10.07 -10.77
C THR A 4 14.76 -9.28 -12.04
N MET A 5 15.99 -9.33 -12.55
CA MET A 5 16.30 -8.84 -13.89
C MET A 5 16.01 -9.95 -14.89
N LYS A 6 15.35 -9.59 -15.99
CA LYS A 6 15.14 -10.46 -17.14
C LYS A 6 15.59 -9.71 -18.39
N GLU A 7 16.33 -10.39 -19.23
CA GLU A 7 16.72 -9.93 -20.56
C GLU A 7 15.77 -10.56 -21.58
N GLY A 8 15.47 -9.83 -22.66
CA GLY A 8 14.53 -10.29 -23.67
C GLY A 8 14.29 -9.26 -24.77
N THR A 9 13.55 -9.64 -25.78
CA THR A 9 13.16 -8.76 -26.89
C THR A 9 12.05 -7.79 -26.46
N VAL A 10 11.81 -6.77 -27.29
CA VAL A 10 10.70 -5.83 -27.07
C VAL A 10 9.35 -6.56 -27.12
N GLU A 11 9.21 -7.59 -27.95
CA GLU A 11 8.00 -8.40 -28.07
C GLU A 11 7.75 -9.20 -26.78
N GLU A 12 8.78 -9.89 -26.27
CA GLU A 12 8.70 -10.61 -24.99
C GLU A 12 8.38 -9.69 -23.81
N ALA A 13 8.86 -8.44 -23.84
CA ALA A 13 8.51 -7.45 -22.83
C ALA A 13 7.04 -7.02 -22.92
N LEU A 14 6.47 -6.92 -24.13
CA LEU A 14 5.06 -6.59 -24.36
C LEU A 14 4.15 -7.73 -23.97
N ASP A 15 4.54 -8.97 -24.23
CA ASP A 15 3.80 -10.16 -23.82
C ASP A 15 3.80 -10.27 -22.29
N CYS A 16 4.97 -10.14 -21.65
CA CYS A 16 5.06 -10.15 -20.19
C CYS A 16 4.25 -9.02 -19.54
N LEU A 17 4.17 -7.86 -20.18
CA LEU A 17 3.33 -6.77 -19.73
C LEU A 17 1.85 -7.14 -19.88
N SER A 18 1.46 -7.64 -21.04
CA SER A 18 0.08 -8.05 -21.36
C SER A 18 -0.43 -9.12 -20.40
N GLU A 19 0.42 -10.07 -20.03
CA GLU A 19 0.13 -11.09 -19.01
C GLU A 19 -0.10 -10.50 -17.61
N LYS A 20 0.59 -9.40 -17.26
CA LYS A 20 0.46 -8.75 -15.95
C LYS A 20 -0.71 -7.78 -15.86
N ILE A 21 -1.17 -7.22 -16.99
CA ILE A 21 -2.25 -6.23 -17.05
C ILE A 21 -3.50 -6.67 -16.28
N PRO A 22 -4.05 -7.89 -16.46
CA PRO A 22 -5.26 -8.31 -15.74
C PRO A 22 -5.10 -8.20 -14.22
N SER A 23 -4.00 -8.74 -13.67
CA SER A 23 -3.70 -8.70 -12.23
C SER A 23 -3.49 -7.28 -11.71
N PHE A 24 -2.86 -6.42 -12.53
CA PHE A 24 -2.64 -5.02 -12.18
C PHE A 24 -3.97 -4.24 -12.15
N LEU A 25 -4.83 -4.44 -13.15
CA LEU A 25 -6.15 -3.80 -13.20
C LEU A 25 -7.04 -4.25 -12.04
N GLU A 26 -6.99 -5.52 -11.67
CA GLU A 26 -7.66 -6.03 -10.48
C GLU A 26 -7.14 -5.33 -9.21
N HIS A 27 -5.83 -5.27 -9.02
CA HIS A 27 -5.21 -4.55 -7.89
C HIS A 27 -5.61 -3.07 -7.83
N VAL A 28 -5.59 -2.37 -8.97
CA VAL A 28 -6.01 -0.96 -9.07
C VAL A 28 -7.49 -0.81 -8.71
N PHE A 29 -8.35 -1.71 -9.17
CA PHE A 29 -9.75 -1.72 -8.83
C PHE A 29 -9.97 -1.91 -7.32
N ILE A 30 -9.34 -2.92 -6.72
CA ILE A 30 -9.44 -3.20 -5.28
C ILE A 30 -8.93 -2.03 -4.46
N LYS A 31 -7.75 -1.49 -4.78
CA LYS A 31 -7.19 -0.29 -4.13
C LYS A 31 -8.22 0.83 -4.09
N ARG A 32 -8.79 1.20 -5.24
CA ARG A 32 -9.76 2.29 -5.35
C ARG A 32 -11.02 2.01 -4.55
N LYS A 33 -11.53 0.77 -4.59
CA LYS A 33 -12.71 0.36 -3.82
C LYS A 33 -12.48 0.41 -2.32
N GLN A 34 -11.33 -0.05 -1.83
CA GLN A 34 -10.97 0.00 -0.42
C GLN A 34 -10.80 1.42 0.09
N SER A 35 -10.04 2.27 -0.62
CA SER A 35 -9.84 3.66 -0.23
C SER A 35 -11.16 4.45 -0.23
N ALA A 36 -11.97 4.31 -1.28
CA ALA A 36 -13.25 5.00 -1.35
C ALA A 36 -14.21 4.56 -0.23
N PHE A 37 -14.23 3.26 0.10
CA PHE A 37 -15.05 2.76 1.20
C PHE A 37 -14.59 3.28 2.55
N PHE A 38 -13.27 3.31 2.81
CA PHE A 38 -12.72 3.87 4.05
C PHE A 38 -13.08 5.35 4.25
N GLU A 39 -12.90 6.17 3.20
CA GLU A 39 -13.26 7.59 3.23
C GLU A 39 -14.76 7.79 3.45
N ASP A 40 -15.60 6.99 2.79
CA ASP A 40 -17.05 7.02 2.93
C ASP A 40 -17.52 6.61 4.35
N SER A 41 -16.94 5.55 4.92
CA SER A 41 -17.23 5.09 6.29
C SER A 41 -16.94 6.18 7.34
N ILE A 42 -15.89 6.98 7.16
CA ILE A 42 -15.59 8.09 8.07
C ILE A 42 -16.53 9.28 7.81
N ALA A 43 -16.79 9.62 6.55
CA ALA A 43 -17.61 10.77 6.17
C ALA A 43 -19.09 10.60 6.56
N ASN A 44 -19.62 9.38 6.46
CA ASN A 44 -21.03 9.06 6.69
C ASN A 44 -21.27 8.28 8.00
N LEU A 45 -20.37 8.43 8.98
CA LEU A 45 -20.42 7.71 10.24
C LEU A 45 -21.66 8.07 11.09
N ASN A 46 -22.36 7.05 11.61
CA ASN A 46 -23.49 7.24 12.53
C ASN A 46 -23.05 7.27 14.02
N GLU A 47 -23.95 7.70 14.91
CA GLU A 47 -23.67 7.80 16.36
C GLU A 47 -23.40 6.44 17.04
N ASN A 48 -23.93 5.35 16.47
CA ASN A 48 -23.75 3.99 16.97
C ASN A 48 -22.62 3.23 16.25
N GLU A 49 -21.87 3.91 15.40
CA GLU A 49 -20.81 3.33 14.58
C GLU A 49 -19.46 3.95 14.93
N ALA A 50 -18.40 3.15 14.82
CA ALA A 50 -17.04 3.64 14.85
C ALA A 50 -16.23 3.03 13.71
N VAL A 51 -15.26 3.79 13.22
CA VAL A 51 -14.22 3.30 12.29
C VAL A 51 -12.92 3.24 13.07
N VAL A 52 -12.21 2.12 12.99
CA VAL A 52 -10.92 1.93 13.65
C VAL A 52 -9.88 1.57 12.60
N GLN A 53 -8.83 2.38 12.47
CA GLN A 53 -7.66 2.02 11.68
C GLN A 53 -6.53 1.58 12.61
N VAL A 54 -5.92 0.44 12.30
CA VAL A 54 -4.78 -0.10 13.07
C VAL A 54 -3.60 -0.47 12.17
N ASP A 55 -2.40 -0.30 12.70
CA ASP A 55 -1.18 -0.81 12.07
C ASP A 55 -0.03 -0.94 13.08
N PHE A 56 1.02 -1.69 12.72
CA PHE A 56 2.31 -1.60 13.38
C PHE A 56 3.14 -0.49 12.77
N SER A 57 3.62 0.41 13.62
CA SER A 57 4.64 1.36 13.19
C SER A 57 6.02 0.75 13.33
N GLU A 58 6.99 1.32 12.62
CA GLU A 58 8.40 0.97 12.78
C GLU A 58 8.82 1.04 14.26
N ASN A 59 9.59 0.04 14.71
CA ASN A 59 10.07 -0.01 16.09
C ASN A 59 10.90 1.24 16.41
N TYR A 60 10.75 1.75 17.63
CA TYR A 60 11.60 2.80 18.16
C TYR A 60 12.90 2.20 18.70
N ALA A 61 14.05 2.64 18.19
CA ALA A 61 15.33 2.31 18.80
C ALA A 61 15.57 3.25 20.00
N CYS A 62 15.67 2.67 21.19
CA CYS A 62 15.99 3.37 22.42
C CYS A 62 17.37 4.04 22.32
N GLN A 63 17.45 5.28 22.80
CA GLN A 63 18.67 6.08 22.74
C GLN A 63 19.07 6.59 24.12
N HIS A 64 20.38 6.65 24.32
CA HIS A 64 21.03 7.31 25.45
C HIS A 64 21.76 8.56 24.98
N GLN A 65 21.91 9.52 25.89
CA GLN A 65 22.85 10.60 25.68
C GLN A 65 24.28 10.12 25.86
N ASP A 66 25.19 10.71 25.06
CA ASP A 66 26.63 10.42 25.09
C ASP A 66 26.92 8.90 24.96
N GLU A 67 26.23 8.23 24.03
CA GLU A 67 26.39 6.80 23.75
C GLU A 67 27.84 6.44 23.43
N ILE A 68 28.39 5.49 24.19
CA ILE A 68 29.66 4.85 23.85
C ILE A 68 29.50 4.07 22.53
N GLN A 69 30.54 4.06 21.70
CA GLN A 69 30.51 3.50 20.34
C GLN A 69 30.02 2.03 20.26
N SER A 70 30.15 1.27 21.36
CA SER A 70 29.63 -0.11 21.47
C SER A 70 28.11 -0.20 21.66
N ALA A 71 27.45 0.81 22.24
CA ALA A 71 25.99 0.85 22.42
C ALA A 71 25.23 1.09 21.11
N HIS A 72 25.89 1.69 20.12
CA HIS A 72 25.34 1.94 18.78
C HIS A 72 24.98 0.65 18.01
N TRP A 73 25.55 -0.52 18.38
CA TRP A 73 25.33 -1.79 17.69
C TRP A 73 24.24 -2.66 18.31
N CYS A 74 23.74 -2.31 19.51
CA CYS A 74 22.74 -3.07 20.23
C CYS A 74 21.82 -2.11 20.99
N GLN A 75 20.98 -1.38 20.24
CA GLN A 75 19.96 -0.51 20.81
C GLN A 75 18.72 -1.35 21.10
N GLU A 76 18.24 -1.30 22.35
CA GLU A 76 16.96 -1.88 22.73
C GLU A 76 15.87 -1.29 21.83
N GLN A 77 14.99 -2.13 21.29
CA GLN A 77 13.89 -1.66 20.48
C GLN A 77 12.60 -1.64 21.28
N VAL A 78 11.63 -0.85 20.83
CA VAL A 78 10.29 -0.78 21.39
C VAL A 78 9.30 -0.85 20.25
N THR A 79 8.34 -1.76 20.35
CA THR A 79 7.30 -1.92 19.33
C THR A 79 6.16 -0.93 19.58
N LEU A 80 5.64 -0.35 18.50
CA LEU A 80 4.53 0.60 18.53
C LEU A 80 3.37 0.07 17.68
N PHE A 81 2.22 -0.16 18.32
CA PHE A 81 0.98 -0.49 17.63
C PHE A 81 0.07 0.75 17.65
N THR A 82 -0.21 1.28 16.47
CA THR A 82 -0.91 2.55 16.28
C THR A 82 -2.37 2.32 16.01
N VAL A 83 -3.23 3.12 16.66
CA VAL A 83 -4.68 3.00 16.59
C VAL A 83 -5.30 4.38 16.39
N ALA A 84 -6.14 4.52 15.38
CA ALA A 84 -6.96 5.70 15.16
C ALA A 84 -8.44 5.30 15.20
N ILE A 85 -9.23 6.00 16.01
CA ILE A 85 -10.65 5.71 16.25
C ILE A 85 -11.46 6.93 15.83
N TRP A 86 -12.30 6.78 14.81
CA TRP A 86 -13.30 7.77 14.41
C TRP A 86 -14.66 7.39 14.97
N ALA A 87 -15.25 8.27 15.75
CA ALA A 87 -16.59 8.13 16.31
C ALA A 87 -17.21 9.51 16.55
N LYS A 88 -18.55 9.56 16.60
CA LYS A 88 -19.29 10.74 17.03
C LYS A 88 -19.45 10.73 18.53
N ASP A 89 -19.18 11.85 19.16
CA ASP A 89 -19.46 12.02 20.58
C ASP A 89 -20.97 12.22 20.77
N SER A 90 -21.55 11.55 21.75
CA SER A 90 -22.93 11.79 22.19
C SER A 90 -23.24 13.27 22.48
N ALA A 91 -22.23 14.07 22.85
CA ALA A 91 -22.37 15.50 23.11
C ALA A 91 -22.14 16.40 21.89
N ASN A 92 -21.53 15.90 20.81
CA ASN A 92 -21.11 16.72 19.68
C ASN A 92 -21.35 16.00 18.35
N THR A 93 -22.04 16.65 17.41
CA THR A 93 -22.43 16.02 16.13
C THR A 93 -21.26 15.76 15.19
N ASP A 94 -20.09 16.31 15.49
CA ASP A 94 -18.89 16.19 14.67
C ASP A 94 -18.17 14.86 14.91
N THR A 95 -17.72 14.23 13.83
CA THR A 95 -16.86 13.06 13.90
C THR A 95 -15.49 13.45 14.44
N THR A 96 -15.05 12.83 15.53
CA THR A 96 -13.74 13.07 16.13
C THR A 96 -12.80 11.89 15.87
N CYS A 97 -11.51 12.19 15.65
CA CYS A 97 -10.47 11.18 15.49
C CYS A 97 -9.64 11.11 16.77
N ASN A 98 -9.76 10.01 17.50
CA ASN A 98 -9.01 9.75 18.72
C ASN A 98 -7.82 8.86 18.42
N SER A 99 -6.63 9.32 18.81
CA SER A 99 -5.37 8.70 18.44
C SER A 99 -4.72 8.04 19.64
N HIS A 100 -4.38 6.77 19.49
CA HIS A 100 -3.77 5.96 20.53
C HIS A 100 -2.54 5.23 20.00
N VAL A 101 -1.57 4.98 20.88
CA VAL A 101 -0.41 4.14 20.60
C VAL A 101 -0.21 3.17 21.75
N ILE A 102 -0.20 1.88 21.44
CA ILE A 102 0.21 0.83 22.37
C ILE A 102 1.72 0.62 22.22
N VAL A 103 2.43 0.70 23.34
CA VAL A 103 3.89 0.57 23.45
C VAL A 103 4.20 -0.74 24.16
N THR A 104 5.08 -1.55 23.58
CA THR A 104 5.42 -2.87 24.14
C THR A 104 6.90 -3.22 23.95
N ASP A 105 7.42 -4.02 24.88
CA ASP A 105 8.71 -4.70 24.81
C ASP A 105 8.63 -6.05 24.06
N ASP A 106 7.45 -6.47 23.57
CA ASP A 106 7.37 -7.63 22.67
C ASP A 106 7.65 -7.23 21.20
N HIS A 107 8.62 -7.92 20.59
CA HIS A 107 9.06 -7.67 19.20
C HIS A 107 8.57 -8.72 18.20
N ASN A 108 7.74 -9.67 18.62
CA ASN A 108 7.38 -10.79 17.76
C ASN A 108 6.33 -10.42 16.71
N HIS A 109 5.60 -9.31 16.92
CA HIS A 109 4.53 -8.82 16.05
C HIS A 109 3.56 -9.96 15.69
N ASP A 110 3.30 -10.82 16.68
CA ASP A 110 2.70 -12.12 16.46
C ASP A 110 1.18 -12.08 16.63
N LYS A 111 0.52 -13.18 16.25
CA LYS A 111 -0.92 -13.35 16.38
C LYS A 111 -1.44 -13.16 17.82
N GLN A 112 -0.66 -13.50 18.86
CA GLN A 112 -1.09 -13.33 20.24
C GLN A 112 -1.14 -11.84 20.60
N SER A 113 -0.06 -11.11 20.30
CA SER A 113 0.03 -9.67 20.55
C SER A 113 -1.06 -8.91 19.80
N ILE A 114 -1.27 -9.24 18.52
CA ILE A 114 -2.32 -8.61 17.70
C ILE A 114 -3.70 -8.86 18.30
N ALA A 115 -4.04 -10.09 18.65
CA ALA A 115 -5.35 -10.40 19.23
C ALA A 115 -5.61 -9.63 20.53
N VAL A 116 -4.59 -9.54 21.40
CA VAL A 116 -4.68 -8.76 22.65
C VAL A 116 -4.86 -7.26 22.37
N PHE A 117 -4.11 -6.69 21.43
CA PHE A 117 -4.22 -5.27 21.09
C PHE A 117 -5.56 -4.94 20.43
N MET A 118 -6.06 -5.82 19.58
CA MET A 118 -7.39 -5.69 18.96
C MET A 118 -8.48 -5.77 20.02
N ASP A 119 -8.42 -6.75 20.93
CA ASP A 119 -9.38 -6.86 22.04
C ASP A 119 -9.39 -5.60 22.90
N TYR A 120 -8.22 -5.16 23.34
CA TYR A 120 -8.09 -3.92 24.13
C TYR A 120 -8.64 -2.70 23.37
N THR A 121 -8.36 -2.60 22.07
CA THR A 121 -8.85 -1.49 21.25
C THR A 121 -10.38 -1.48 21.19
N ILE A 122 -11.01 -2.62 20.89
CA ILE A 122 -12.46 -2.68 20.66
C ILE A 122 -13.24 -2.75 21.98
N ASN A 123 -12.83 -3.65 22.87
CA ASN A 123 -13.58 -3.96 24.09
C ASN A 123 -13.21 -3.08 25.27
N THR A 124 -12.09 -2.35 25.22
CA THR A 124 -11.74 -1.32 26.21
C THR A 124 -11.85 0.07 25.62
N LEU A 125 -10.98 0.45 24.67
CA LEU A 125 -10.92 1.86 24.22
C LEU A 125 -12.22 2.35 23.58
N VAL A 126 -12.74 1.64 22.57
CA VAL A 126 -13.98 2.04 21.89
C VAL A 126 -15.16 2.04 22.86
N LYS A 127 -15.28 1.02 23.72
CA LYS A 127 -16.42 0.90 24.64
C LYS A 127 -16.41 1.88 25.81
N GLU A 128 -15.25 2.21 26.36
CA GLU A 128 -15.14 3.20 27.43
C GLU A 128 -15.37 4.61 26.91
N MET A 129 -14.87 4.92 25.72
CA MET A 129 -14.98 6.25 25.12
C MET A 129 -16.33 6.49 24.43
N PHE A 130 -16.87 5.46 23.78
CA PHE A 130 -18.13 5.52 23.03
C PHE A 130 -19.05 4.35 23.39
N PRO A 131 -19.65 4.35 24.60
CA PRO A 131 -20.47 3.23 25.08
C PRO A 131 -21.66 2.88 24.18
N GLN A 132 -22.17 3.86 23.43
CA GLN A 132 -23.29 3.73 22.49
C GLN A 132 -22.93 2.93 21.22
N VAL A 133 -21.64 2.80 20.88
CA VAL A 133 -21.21 2.14 19.66
C VAL A 133 -21.59 0.66 19.68
N ALA A 134 -22.38 0.26 18.67
CA ALA A 134 -22.87 -1.09 18.47
C ALA A 134 -22.22 -1.77 17.25
N SER A 135 -21.65 -1.00 16.32
CA SER A 135 -20.97 -1.53 15.13
C SER A 135 -19.60 -0.86 14.94
N VAL A 136 -18.59 -1.64 14.58
CA VAL A 136 -17.23 -1.14 14.32
C VAL A 136 -16.69 -1.68 13.00
N ASP A 137 -16.28 -0.76 12.13
CA ASP A 137 -15.54 -1.10 10.92
C ASP A 137 -14.04 -0.97 11.19
N ILE A 138 -13.34 -2.09 11.17
CA ILE A 138 -11.89 -2.16 11.39
C ILE A 138 -11.19 -2.13 10.03
N PHE A 139 -10.20 -1.26 9.89
CA PHE A 139 -9.33 -1.17 8.73
C PHE A 139 -7.90 -1.47 9.14
N SER A 140 -7.30 -2.47 8.52
CA SER A 140 -5.89 -2.79 8.72
C SER A 140 -5.21 -3.11 7.39
N ASP A 141 -3.89 -3.19 7.43
CA ASP A 141 -3.14 -3.73 6.31
C ASP A 141 -3.35 -5.25 6.18
N GLY A 142 -3.02 -5.80 5.01
CA GLY A 142 -3.32 -7.19 4.66
C GLY A 142 -2.20 -8.25 4.76
N PRO A 143 -1.04 -8.06 5.42
CA PRO A 143 -0.01 -9.09 5.44
C PRO A 143 -0.47 -10.31 6.25
N SER A 144 -0.19 -11.50 5.71
CA SER A 144 -0.60 -12.77 6.34
C SER A 144 0.16 -13.07 7.63
N SER A 145 1.33 -12.48 7.83
CA SER A 145 2.08 -12.60 9.08
C SER A 145 1.40 -11.90 10.26
N GLN A 146 0.51 -10.93 10.01
CA GLN A 146 -0.08 -10.09 11.04
C GLN A 146 -1.62 -10.20 11.05
N PHE A 147 -2.31 -9.42 10.22
CA PHE A 147 -3.76 -9.25 10.31
C PHE A 147 -4.56 -10.26 9.46
N LYS A 148 -4.11 -10.56 8.23
CA LYS A 148 -4.90 -11.35 7.26
C LYS A 148 -4.53 -12.84 7.29
N ASN A 149 -4.91 -13.54 8.36
CA ASN A 149 -4.64 -14.97 8.51
C ASN A 149 -5.77 -15.75 9.20
N ARG A 150 -5.65 -17.09 9.19
CA ARG A 150 -6.64 -18.00 9.81
C ARG A 150 -6.85 -17.77 11.29
N TYR A 151 -5.81 -17.36 12.02
CA TYR A 151 -5.87 -17.19 13.46
C TYR A 151 -6.71 -15.95 13.81
N MET A 152 -6.49 -14.83 13.10
CA MET A 152 -7.31 -13.63 13.25
C MET A 152 -8.75 -13.85 12.79
N ALA A 153 -8.95 -14.59 11.69
CA ALA A 153 -10.30 -14.97 11.25
C ALA A 153 -11.03 -15.83 12.29
N ASN A 154 -10.34 -16.74 12.99
CA ASN A 154 -10.96 -17.53 14.06
C ASN A 154 -11.20 -16.72 15.34
N PHE A 155 -10.26 -15.83 15.68
CA PHE A 155 -10.35 -14.90 16.81
C PHE A 155 -11.48 -13.88 16.65
N TYR A 156 -11.91 -13.63 15.43
CA TYR A 156 -12.98 -12.70 15.10
C TYR A 156 -14.22 -12.85 15.99
N GLN A 157 -14.67 -14.07 16.27
CA GLN A 157 -15.84 -14.31 17.15
C GLN A 157 -15.59 -13.90 18.59
N THR A 158 -14.38 -14.18 19.11
CA THR A 158 -13.95 -13.74 20.44
C THR A 158 -13.91 -12.22 20.51
N LEU A 159 -13.46 -11.56 19.44
CA LEU A 159 -13.37 -10.11 19.40
C LEU A 159 -14.76 -9.43 19.46
N GLN A 160 -15.80 -10.08 18.93
CA GLN A 160 -17.19 -9.60 18.98
C GLN A 160 -17.88 -9.77 20.34
N GLN A 161 -17.15 -10.19 21.37
CA GLN A 161 -17.67 -10.21 22.74
C GLN A 161 -18.17 -8.79 23.13
N ASN A 162 -19.16 -8.71 24.02
CA ASN A 162 -19.82 -7.45 24.44
C ASN A 162 -20.82 -6.84 23.44
N GLY A 163 -21.26 -7.61 22.44
CA GLY A 163 -22.39 -7.21 21.58
C GLY A 163 -22.03 -6.15 20.53
N VAL A 164 -20.75 -6.04 20.17
CA VAL A 164 -20.29 -5.21 19.06
C VAL A 164 -20.31 -6.03 17.78
N LYS A 165 -21.03 -5.55 16.78
CA LYS A 165 -20.88 -6.04 15.42
C LYS A 165 -19.58 -5.50 14.85
N ILE A 166 -18.68 -6.37 14.42
CA ILE A 166 -17.42 -5.95 13.82
C ILE A 166 -17.51 -6.27 12.33
N ASN A 167 -17.01 -5.40 11.46
CA ASN A 167 -16.65 -5.73 10.08
C ASN A 167 -15.16 -5.43 9.92
N TRP A 168 -14.39 -6.32 9.31
CA TRP A 168 -12.94 -6.15 9.19
C TRP A 168 -12.52 -6.06 7.74
N HIS A 169 -12.10 -4.87 7.34
CA HIS A 169 -11.64 -4.49 6.02
C HIS A 169 -10.10 -4.50 5.95
N PHE A 170 -9.59 -4.89 4.80
CA PHE A 170 -8.15 -4.92 4.54
C PHE A 170 -7.80 -4.07 3.33
N PHE A 171 -6.86 -3.13 3.49
CA PHE A 171 -6.35 -2.38 2.36
C PHE A 171 -5.67 -3.28 1.33
N ALA A 172 -5.63 -2.81 0.08
CA ALA A 172 -4.84 -3.43 -0.95
C ALA A 172 -3.36 -3.38 -0.55
N SER A 173 -2.61 -4.44 -0.87
CA SER A 173 -1.19 -4.56 -0.53
C SER A 173 -0.40 -3.30 -0.94
N SER A 174 0.37 -2.74 -0.02
CA SER A 174 1.16 -1.49 -0.21
C SER A 174 0.34 -0.20 -0.30
N HIS A 175 -0.95 -0.22 0.05
CA HIS A 175 -1.84 0.94 -0.03
C HIS A 175 -2.62 1.25 1.26
N GLY A 176 -2.30 0.62 2.40
CA GLY A 176 -2.92 0.96 3.69
C GLY A 176 -2.27 2.12 4.45
N LYS A 177 -1.38 2.88 3.79
CA LYS A 177 -0.79 4.07 4.41
C LYS A 177 -1.87 5.06 4.82
N GLY A 178 -1.80 5.58 6.03
CA GLY A 178 -2.82 6.46 6.58
C GLY A 178 -2.41 7.19 7.84
N VAL A 179 -3.40 7.55 8.66
CA VAL A 179 -3.19 8.33 9.89
C VAL A 179 -2.28 7.57 10.86
N VAL A 180 -2.44 6.24 10.93
CA VAL A 180 -1.66 5.33 11.78
C VAL A 180 -0.14 5.44 11.58
N ASP A 181 0.36 5.63 10.36
CA ASP A 181 1.79 5.87 10.11
C ASP A 181 2.30 7.15 10.80
N GLY A 182 1.47 8.21 10.73
CA GLY A 182 1.76 9.51 11.33
C GLY A 182 1.76 9.46 12.86
N LEU A 183 0.92 8.62 13.48
CA LEU A 183 0.86 8.46 14.93
C LEU A 183 2.17 7.90 15.47
N GLY A 184 2.63 6.78 14.92
CA GLY A 184 3.88 6.16 15.35
C GLY A 184 5.08 7.06 15.08
N GLY A 185 5.13 7.71 13.91
CA GLY A 185 6.17 8.70 13.59
C GLY A 185 6.21 9.89 14.56
N THR A 186 5.04 10.37 14.99
CA THR A 186 4.92 11.48 15.94
C THR A 186 5.41 11.08 17.33
N VAL A 187 4.94 9.94 17.86
CA VAL A 187 5.36 9.44 19.18
C VAL A 187 6.87 9.18 19.19
N ARG A 188 7.42 8.50 18.16
CA ARG A 188 8.87 8.30 18.03
C ARG A 188 9.63 9.62 18.04
N ARG A 189 9.17 10.59 17.26
CA ARG A 189 9.83 11.91 17.17
C ARG A 189 9.79 12.66 18.50
N VAL A 190 8.69 12.60 19.24
CA VAL A 190 8.57 13.24 20.56
C VAL A 190 9.57 12.63 21.53
N VAL A 191 9.58 11.30 21.66
CA VAL A 191 10.51 10.59 22.57
C VAL A 191 11.96 10.85 22.16
N TRP A 192 12.27 10.74 20.87
CA TRP A 192 13.59 11.05 20.32
C TRP A 192 14.04 12.48 20.60
N THR A 193 13.15 13.46 20.40
CA THR A 193 13.45 14.87 20.64
C THR A 193 13.69 15.14 22.12
N ALA A 194 12.93 14.50 23.01
CA ALA A 194 13.12 14.63 24.45
C ALA A 194 14.52 14.16 24.89
N VAL A 195 14.97 13.02 24.35
CA VAL A 195 16.32 12.50 24.57
C VAL A 195 17.35 13.43 23.93
N SER A 196 17.20 13.81 22.67
CA SER A 196 18.20 14.61 21.94
C SER A 196 18.36 16.03 22.50
N SER A 197 17.29 16.61 23.05
CA SER A 197 17.28 17.96 23.62
C SER A 197 17.66 18.04 25.11
N ARG A 198 18.09 16.92 25.74
CA ARG A 198 18.45 16.88 27.17
C ARG A 198 17.28 17.16 28.11
N GLN A 199 16.03 17.02 27.66
CA GLN A 199 14.87 17.06 28.55
C GLN A 199 14.78 15.79 29.39
N VAL A 200 15.17 14.64 28.82
CA VAL A 200 15.36 13.38 29.53
C VAL A 200 16.76 12.82 29.26
N PRO A 201 17.41 12.22 30.27
CA PRO A 201 18.79 11.75 30.12
C PRO A 201 18.90 10.48 29.24
N ARG A 202 17.85 9.67 29.22
CA ARG A 202 17.76 8.45 28.40
C ARG A 202 16.32 7.97 28.28
N VAL A 203 16.09 7.13 27.29
CA VAL A 203 14.94 6.20 27.22
C VAL A 203 15.49 4.84 26.85
N GLY A 204 15.45 3.89 27.78
CA GLY A 204 16.09 2.58 27.64
C GLY A 204 15.14 1.41 27.44
N ASN A 205 13.84 1.57 27.65
CA ASN A 205 12.86 0.49 27.55
C ASN A 205 11.44 1.01 27.23
N ALA A 206 10.51 0.08 27.00
CA ALA A 206 9.12 0.38 26.68
C ALA A 206 8.40 1.22 27.76
N GLU A 207 8.65 0.97 29.05
CA GLU A 207 8.02 1.75 30.12
C GLU A 207 8.48 3.21 30.12
N GLU A 208 9.81 3.43 30.03
CA GLU A 208 10.39 4.76 29.97
C GLU A 208 9.88 5.50 28.72
N SER A 209 9.79 4.82 27.58
CA SER A 209 9.25 5.37 26.33
C SER A 209 7.80 5.80 26.48
N ALA A 210 6.95 4.93 27.03
CA ALA A 210 5.52 5.22 27.25
C ALA A 210 5.32 6.39 28.25
N LYS A 211 6.13 6.44 29.32
CA LYS A 211 6.10 7.53 30.31
C LYS A 211 6.44 8.87 29.66
N VAL A 212 7.50 8.93 28.85
CA VAL A 212 7.91 10.15 28.13
C VAL A 212 6.87 10.55 27.08
N ALA A 213 6.36 9.60 26.30
CA ALA A 213 5.32 9.85 25.30
C ALA A 213 4.06 10.45 25.92
N ASN A 214 3.53 9.86 27.01
CA ASN A 214 2.36 10.40 27.71
C ASN A 214 2.59 11.78 28.32
N ALA A 215 3.80 12.05 28.81
CA ALA A 215 4.11 13.36 29.41
C ALA A 215 4.22 14.49 28.38
N LEU A 216 4.67 14.19 27.16
CA LEU A 216 5.03 15.20 26.15
C LEU A 216 4.10 15.23 24.93
N CYS A 217 3.31 14.18 24.68
CA CYS A 217 2.39 14.07 23.56
C CYS A 217 0.95 13.99 24.05
N THR A 218 0.33 15.13 24.38
CA THR A 218 -1.05 15.17 24.89
C THR A 218 -2.10 14.84 23.82
N ALA A 219 -1.75 14.94 22.53
CA ALA A 219 -2.66 14.67 21.42
C ALA A 219 -2.83 13.18 21.12
N ILE A 220 -1.93 12.32 21.60
CA ILE A 220 -1.95 10.87 21.35
C ILE A 220 -1.85 10.15 22.69
N SER A 221 -2.89 9.42 23.08
CA SER A 221 -2.85 8.66 24.33
C SER A 221 -1.96 7.43 24.18
N THR A 222 -1.01 7.26 25.08
CA THR A 222 -0.07 6.15 25.03
C THR A 222 -0.40 5.10 26.09
N HIS A 223 -0.48 3.84 25.68
CA HIS A 223 -0.82 2.70 26.53
C HIS A 223 0.34 1.73 26.59
N LEU A 224 0.71 1.25 27.78
CA LEU A 224 1.82 0.32 27.97
C LEU A 224 1.31 -1.11 28.09
N PHE A 225 1.85 -2.02 27.28
CA PHE A 225 1.63 -3.45 27.38
C PHE A 225 2.97 -4.16 27.43
N LEU A 226 3.37 -4.65 28.60
CA LEU A 226 4.57 -5.48 28.67
C LEU A 226 4.26 -6.90 28.18
N LYS A 227 5.27 -7.63 27.75
CA LYS A 227 5.14 -9.02 27.29
C LYS A 227 4.44 -9.91 28.31
N ALA A 228 4.72 -9.70 29.59
CA ALA A 228 4.05 -10.42 30.67
C ALA A 228 2.54 -10.13 30.73
N ASP A 229 2.12 -8.91 30.38
CA ASP A 229 0.70 -8.52 30.36
C ASP A 229 -0.01 -9.05 29.13
N ILE A 230 0.68 -9.07 27.97
CA ILE A 230 0.18 -9.74 26.75
C ILE A 230 -0.08 -11.22 27.02
N ILE A 231 0.85 -11.92 27.68
CA ILE A 231 0.68 -13.35 28.02
C ILE A 231 -0.51 -13.56 28.97
N LYS A 232 -0.68 -12.71 29.99
CA LYS A 232 -1.84 -12.80 30.89
C LYS A 232 -3.14 -12.59 30.13
N ALA A 233 -3.21 -11.55 29.29
CA ALA A 233 -4.39 -11.25 28.48
C ALA A 233 -4.70 -12.37 27.49
N SER A 234 -3.69 -12.97 26.86
CA SER A 234 -3.87 -14.09 25.92
C SER A 234 -4.48 -15.32 26.59
N ILE A 235 -4.14 -15.58 27.86
CA ILE A 235 -4.71 -16.68 28.64
C ILE A 235 -6.18 -16.39 28.95
N ILE A 236 -6.50 -15.16 29.38
CA ILE A 236 -7.88 -14.73 29.69
C ILE A 236 -8.77 -14.85 28.44
N LEU A 237 -8.26 -14.46 27.28
CA LEU A 237 -8.96 -14.56 26.00
C LEU A 237 -9.03 -15.98 25.43
N GLY A 238 -8.39 -16.98 26.07
CA GLY A 238 -8.39 -18.37 25.60
C GLY A 238 -7.74 -18.54 24.22
N LEU A 239 -6.75 -17.71 23.89
CA LEU A 239 -6.18 -17.64 22.54
C LEU A 239 -5.52 -18.95 22.09
N ASP A 240 -4.98 -19.74 23.01
CA ASP A 240 -4.35 -21.02 22.67
C ASP A 240 -5.36 -21.98 22.04
N ASN A 241 -6.53 -22.16 22.65
CA ASN A 241 -7.60 -22.99 22.09
C ASN A 241 -8.13 -22.39 20.79
N CYS A 242 -8.36 -21.08 20.76
CA CYS A 242 -8.80 -20.36 19.57
C CYS A 242 -7.84 -20.60 18.39
N PHE A 243 -6.53 -20.53 18.60
CA PHE A 243 -5.56 -20.69 17.53
C PHE A 243 -5.31 -22.15 17.14
N LEU A 244 -5.48 -23.09 18.08
CA LEU A 244 -5.44 -24.53 17.79
C LEU A 244 -6.59 -24.96 16.88
N GLU A 245 -7.79 -24.41 17.08
CA GLU A 245 -8.98 -24.76 16.30
C GLU A 245 -9.07 -24.05 14.94
N ALA A 246 -8.38 -22.92 14.78
CA ALA A 246 -8.42 -22.12 13.55
C ALA A 246 -8.07 -22.98 12.34
N LYS A 247 -8.92 -23.13 11.32
CA LYS A 247 -8.62 -23.96 10.13
C LYS A 247 -7.98 -23.15 9.00
N PRO A 248 -7.18 -23.76 8.10
CA PRO A 248 -6.73 -23.06 6.89
C PRO A 248 -7.90 -22.50 6.09
N ILE A 249 -7.73 -21.27 5.57
CA ILE A 249 -8.71 -20.60 4.73
C ILE A 249 -8.13 -20.45 3.32
N PRO A 250 -8.48 -21.36 2.38
CA PRO A 250 -8.04 -21.25 1.00
C PRO A 250 -8.52 -19.95 0.37
N GLY A 251 -7.60 -19.20 -0.22
CA GLY A 251 -7.87 -17.95 -0.92
C GLY A 251 -7.97 -16.70 -0.03
N ILE A 252 -7.64 -16.79 1.28
CA ILE A 252 -7.73 -15.63 2.20
C ILE A 252 -6.97 -14.39 1.69
N ALA A 253 -5.87 -14.58 0.96
CA ALA A 253 -5.08 -13.48 0.39
C ALA A 253 -5.88 -12.60 -0.58
N LYS A 254 -6.92 -13.13 -1.24
CA LYS A 254 -7.78 -12.38 -2.17
C LYS A 254 -8.95 -11.67 -1.48
N ILE A 255 -9.18 -11.96 -0.20
CA ILE A 255 -10.27 -11.37 0.57
C ILE A 255 -9.85 -10.01 1.12
N HIS A 256 -10.74 -9.03 1.05
CA HIS A 256 -10.52 -7.67 1.56
C HIS A 256 -11.61 -7.22 2.54
N CYS A 257 -12.61 -8.06 2.82
CA CYS A 257 -13.57 -7.82 3.89
C CYS A 257 -14.02 -9.13 4.53
N LEU A 258 -14.07 -9.16 5.85
CA LEU A 258 -14.68 -10.21 6.67
C LEU A 258 -15.85 -9.62 7.44
N GLU A 259 -17.03 -10.17 7.22
CA GLU A 259 -18.28 -9.79 7.88
C GLU A 259 -18.87 -10.96 8.66
N PRO A 260 -19.57 -10.71 9.77
CA PRO A 260 -20.22 -11.74 10.55
C PRO A 260 -21.46 -12.24 9.82
N SER A 261 -21.66 -13.56 9.84
CA SER A 261 -22.88 -14.21 9.34
C SER A 261 -23.62 -14.88 10.50
N GLU A 262 -24.79 -15.48 10.23
CA GLU A 262 -25.54 -16.23 11.23
C GLU A 262 -24.73 -17.44 11.73
N GLY A 263 -24.65 -17.59 13.06
CA GLY A 263 -23.88 -18.66 13.70
C GLY A 263 -22.36 -18.49 13.58
N PRO A 264 -21.57 -19.57 13.62
CA PRO A 264 -20.11 -19.49 13.62
C PRO A 264 -19.54 -19.34 12.21
N SER A 265 -20.09 -18.42 11.41
CA SER A 265 -19.79 -18.29 9.99
C SER A 265 -19.34 -16.87 9.64
N LEU A 266 -18.42 -16.75 8.68
CA LEU A 266 -17.92 -15.47 8.17
C LEU A 266 -18.21 -15.33 6.68
N HIS A 267 -18.77 -14.19 6.31
CA HIS A 267 -18.88 -13.74 4.93
C HIS A 267 -17.57 -13.09 4.50
N CYS A 268 -17.03 -13.55 3.38
CA CYS A 268 -15.78 -13.07 2.80
C CYS A 268 -16.08 -12.36 1.49
N HIS A 269 -15.59 -11.13 1.35
CA HIS A 269 -15.78 -10.32 0.14
C HIS A 269 -14.43 -10.02 -0.51
N LEU A 270 -14.42 -9.95 -1.84
CA LEU A 270 -13.24 -9.57 -2.61
C LEU A 270 -12.91 -8.09 -2.41
N TYR A 271 -13.90 -7.25 -2.11
CA TYR A 271 -13.78 -5.84 -1.75
C TYR A 271 -14.95 -5.43 -0.82
N SER A 272 -14.75 -4.41 0.01
CA SER A 272 -15.68 -3.99 1.08
C SER A 272 -17.08 -3.64 0.58
N SER A 273 -17.19 -2.92 -0.52
CA SER A 273 -18.50 -2.52 -1.06
C SER A 273 -19.17 -3.61 -1.92
N GLN A 274 -18.77 -4.89 -1.81
CA GLN A 274 -19.31 -5.96 -2.64
C GLN A 274 -20.70 -6.39 -2.11
N PRO A 275 -21.77 -6.34 -2.92
CA PRO A 275 -23.14 -6.54 -2.43
C PRO A 275 -23.43 -7.93 -1.85
N SER A 276 -22.77 -8.97 -2.39
CA SER A 276 -22.98 -10.36 -1.98
C SER A 276 -21.65 -10.99 -1.59
N PRO A 277 -21.63 -11.87 -0.58
CA PRO A 277 -20.41 -12.55 -0.17
C PRO A 277 -19.86 -13.36 -1.33
N HIS A 278 -18.55 -13.30 -1.52
CA HIS A 278 -17.85 -14.15 -2.49
C HIS A 278 -17.74 -15.58 -1.96
N LYS A 279 -17.56 -15.73 -0.65
CA LYS A 279 -17.41 -17.03 0.03
C LYS A 279 -17.96 -16.94 1.45
N VAL A 280 -18.58 -18.02 1.93
CA VAL A 280 -18.94 -18.21 3.34
C VAL A 280 -17.98 -19.22 3.96
N ILE A 281 -17.45 -18.91 5.14
CA ILE A 281 -16.54 -19.79 5.87
C ILE A 281 -17.19 -20.17 7.19
N HIS A 282 -17.32 -21.46 7.47
CA HIS A 282 -17.71 -21.96 8.77
C HIS A 282 -16.46 -22.17 9.63
N LEU A 283 -16.37 -21.44 10.75
CA LEU A 283 -15.23 -21.50 11.67
C LEU A 283 -15.27 -22.79 12.52
N HIS A 284 -16.48 -23.28 12.82
CA HIS A 284 -16.70 -24.55 13.53
C HIS A 284 -17.60 -25.48 12.70
N GLY A 285 -17.05 -26.61 12.21
CA GLY A 285 -17.75 -27.58 11.36
C GLY A 285 -16.89 -28.12 10.20
N ASN A 286 -17.25 -29.27 9.62
CA ASN A 286 -16.61 -29.78 8.40
C ASN A 286 -16.88 -28.82 7.23
N GLN A 287 -15.86 -28.53 6.43
CA GLN A 287 -15.96 -27.62 5.30
C GLN A 287 -16.79 -28.26 4.18
N ASP A 288 -18.04 -27.84 4.00
CA ASP A 288 -18.70 -27.91 2.70
C ASP A 288 -18.35 -26.62 1.95
N ILE A 289 -17.36 -26.70 1.06
CA ILE A 289 -16.96 -25.61 0.18
C ILE A 289 -17.89 -25.66 -1.03
N SER A 290 -18.99 -24.90 -1.02
CA SER A 290 -19.76 -24.65 -2.25
C SER A 290 -19.12 -23.48 -3.00
N TRP A 291 -18.48 -23.79 -4.14
CA TRP A 291 -18.08 -22.79 -5.10
C TRP A 291 -19.27 -22.51 -6.02
N GLY A 292 -19.68 -21.24 -6.12
CA GLY A 292 -20.60 -20.83 -7.18
C GLY A 292 -19.89 -20.92 -8.52
N GLU A 293 -20.19 -21.95 -9.30
CA GLU A 293 -19.62 -22.16 -10.64
C GLU A 293 -20.04 -21.03 -11.58
N SER A 294 -19.06 -20.29 -12.10
CA SER A 294 -19.16 -19.55 -13.36
C SER A 294 -18.33 -20.32 -14.38
N SER A 295 -19.02 -20.96 -15.32
CA SER A 295 -18.49 -21.79 -16.38
C SER A 295 -17.60 -21.00 -17.37
N GLY A 296 -16.47 -21.60 -17.73
CA GLY A 296 -15.59 -21.17 -18.82
C GLY A 296 -14.70 -22.34 -19.25
N ASP A 297 -15.01 -22.89 -20.42
CA ASP A 297 -14.39 -24.06 -21.05
C ASP A 297 -12.86 -23.98 -21.15
N GLU A 298 -12.18 -25.02 -20.68
CA GLU A 298 -10.82 -25.39 -21.10
C GLU A 298 -10.91 -26.59 -22.06
N SER A 299 -10.50 -26.40 -23.30
CA SER A 299 -10.19 -27.49 -24.24
C SER A 299 -8.72 -27.35 -24.66
N GLY A 300 -7.93 -28.39 -24.37
CA GLY A 300 -6.49 -28.40 -24.58
C GLY A 300 -6.00 -28.86 -25.96
N GLY A 301 -4.66 -28.81 -26.08
CA GLY A 301 -3.83 -29.70 -26.90
C GLY A 301 -3.47 -29.24 -28.31
N SER A 302 -2.19 -28.96 -28.57
CA SER A 302 -1.30 -29.94 -29.22
C SER A 302 0.13 -29.40 -29.40
N VAL A 303 1.06 -30.34 -29.34
CA VAL A 303 2.49 -30.24 -29.62
C VAL A 303 2.71 -30.28 -31.14
N ALA A 304 3.61 -29.45 -31.67
CA ALA A 304 4.24 -29.67 -32.97
C ALA A 304 5.70 -29.20 -32.95
N THR A 305 6.61 -30.17 -33.08
CA THR A 305 8.00 -30.02 -33.51
C THR A 305 8.06 -29.80 -35.02
N TYR A 306 8.95 -28.97 -35.56
CA TYR A 306 9.77 -29.25 -36.76
C TYR A 306 10.85 -28.17 -36.99
N GLU A 307 11.78 -28.50 -37.86
CA GLU A 307 13.22 -28.22 -37.89
C GLU A 307 13.67 -26.89 -38.53
N SER A 308 14.98 -26.66 -38.33
CA SER A 308 15.89 -25.63 -38.83
C SER A 308 15.77 -25.21 -40.29
N SER A 309 16.01 -23.92 -40.54
CA SER A 309 16.76 -23.47 -41.71
C SER A 309 17.63 -22.27 -41.33
N GLU A 310 18.94 -22.42 -41.51
CA GLU A 310 19.93 -21.35 -41.50
C GLU A 310 19.60 -20.35 -42.61
N ASP A 311 19.58 -19.07 -42.30
CA ASP A 311 20.14 -18.07 -43.21
C ASP A 311 20.66 -16.88 -42.41
N SER A 312 21.93 -16.58 -42.68
CA SER A 312 22.73 -15.52 -42.11
C SER A 312 22.23 -14.16 -42.55
N ASP A 313 21.98 -13.25 -41.61
CA ASP A 313 22.32 -11.84 -41.80
C ASP A 313 22.47 -11.12 -40.45
N THR A 314 23.57 -10.38 -40.37
CA THR A 314 24.17 -9.74 -39.19
C THR A 314 23.21 -8.85 -38.39
N GLU A 315 23.20 -9.11 -37.08
CA GLU A 315 22.51 -8.37 -36.02
C GLU A 315 22.86 -6.87 -35.99
N ILE A 316 21.83 -6.03 -35.89
CA ILE A 316 21.90 -4.80 -35.09
C ILE A 316 20.88 -4.98 -33.97
N VAL A 317 21.36 -5.42 -32.79
CA VAL A 317 20.56 -5.51 -31.56
C VAL A 317 20.07 -4.11 -31.21
N THR A 318 18.76 -3.94 -31.10
CA THR A 318 18.15 -2.62 -30.91
C THR A 318 17.53 -2.50 -29.53
N TRP A 319 18.28 -1.87 -28.63
CA TRP A 319 17.85 -1.60 -27.27
C TRP A 319 16.71 -0.57 -27.28
N ARG A 320 15.57 -0.88 -26.65
CA ARG A 320 14.57 0.11 -26.22
C ARG A 320 14.56 0.11 -24.70
N TYR A 321 14.93 1.23 -24.08
CA TYR A 321 14.96 1.36 -22.64
C TYR A 321 13.78 2.19 -22.16
N VAL A 322 12.96 1.59 -21.31
CA VAL A 322 11.76 2.20 -20.71
C VAL A 322 11.88 2.13 -19.20
N LYS A 323 11.84 3.28 -18.53
CA LYS A 323 12.03 3.35 -17.08
C LYS A 323 10.99 4.27 -16.44
N TRP A 324 10.36 3.75 -15.37
CA TRP A 324 9.56 4.53 -14.45
C TRP A 324 10.48 5.24 -13.45
N ILE A 325 10.30 6.54 -13.30
CA ILE A 325 11.15 7.38 -12.48
C ILE A 325 10.28 8.12 -11.47
N LYS A 326 10.64 7.98 -10.20
CA LYS A 326 10.03 8.69 -9.09
C LYS A 326 10.66 10.07 -8.96
N ASP A 327 9.82 11.09 -8.88
CA ASP A 327 10.17 12.42 -8.45
C ASP A 327 10.40 12.34 -6.93
N SER A 328 11.65 12.45 -6.52
CA SER A 328 12.05 12.61 -5.11
C SER A 328 13.13 13.66 -5.09
N ASP A 329 12.98 14.66 -4.20
CA ASP A 329 13.87 15.82 -4.13
C ASP A 329 15.33 15.45 -4.37
N SER A 330 15.89 16.03 -5.43
CA SER A 330 17.31 15.96 -5.74
C SER A 330 18.08 16.52 -4.55
N THR A 331 18.96 15.72 -3.97
CA THR A 331 19.99 16.20 -3.06
C THR A 331 20.74 17.35 -3.74
N HIS A 332 20.66 18.54 -3.14
CA HIS A 332 21.58 19.64 -3.42
C HIS A 332 23.01 19.16 -3.15
N ASP A 333 23.82 18.99 -4.19
CA ASP A 333 25.25 19.21 -4.07
C ASP A 333 25.44 20.72 -3.89
N SER A 334 25.85 21.10 -2.68
CA SER A 334 26.11 22.47 -2.27
C SER A 334 27.25 23.08 -3.08
N ASN A 335 26.94 24.12 -3.87
CA ASN A 335 27.77 25.32 -4.08
C ASN A 335 27.04 26.27 -5.05
N ASP A 336 25.95 26.89 -4.60
CA ASP A 336 25.68 28.31 -4.91
C ASP A 336 24.49 28.81 -4.07
N ASP A 337 24.76 29.80 -3.21
CA ASP A 337 23.74 30.55 -2.47
C ASP A 337 23.07 31.54 -3.44
N THR A 338 21.80 31.33 -3.79
CA THR A 338 20.86 32.45 -4.04
C THR A 338 19.40 32.02 -3.88
N LEU A 339 18.65 32.89 -3.19
CA LEU A 339 17.24 32.75 -2.81
C LEU A 339 16.31 32.31 -3.95
N SER A 340 15.41 31.37 -3.67
CA SER A 340 13.97 31.60 -3.91
C SER A 340 13.11 30.71 -3.00
N GLN A 341 12.14 31.36 -2.33
CA GLN A 341 11.11 30.73 -1.53
C GLN A 341 10.07 30.06 -2.43
N GLY A 342 9.73 28.80 -2.13
CA GLY A 342 8.61 28.08 -2.73
C GLY A 342 8.32 26.83 -1.91
N SER A 343 7.20 26.85 -1.20
CA SER A 343 6.69 25.79 -0.32
C SER A 343 6.71 24.41 -0.99
N GLY A 344 7.62 23.55 -0.53
CA GLY A 344 7.76 22.16 -0.95
C GLY A 344 6.58 21.31 -0.47
N VAL A 345 5.81 20.79 -1.42
CA VAL A 345 4.91 19.67 -1.21
C VAL A 345 5.66 18.43 -1.68
N ASN A 346 5.95 17.52 -0.75
CA ASN A 346 6.50 16.19 -1.04
C ASN A 346 5.60 15.48 -2.07
N SER A 347 6.03 15.50 -3.33
CA SER A 347 5.31 14.91 -4.44
C SER A 347 6.02 13.61 -4.84
N GLU A 348 5.52 12.46 -4.38
CA GLU A 348 5.92 11.13 -4.86
C GLU A 348 5.34 10.84 -6.26
N HIS A 349 5.63 11.73 -7.22
CA HIS A 349 5.05 11.67 -8.57
C HIS A 349 5.91 10.80 -9.50
N TRP A 350 5.29 10.11 -10.45
CA TRP A 350 6.00 9.26 -11.40
C TRP A 350 5.89 9.78 -12.83
N PHE A 351 7.00 9.70 -13.57
CA PHE A 351 7.04 9.98 -15.00
C PHE A 351 7.75 8.85 -15.77
N LEU A 352 7.49 8.75 -17.07
CA LEU A 352 8.03 7.72 -17.94
C LEU A 352 9.12 8.29 -18.83
N GLY A 353 10.33 7.72 -18.73
CA GLY A 353 11.41 7.95 -19.68
C GLY A 353 11.45 6.88 -20.75
N VAL A 354 11.49 7.29 -22.02
CA VAL A 354 11.61 6.42 -23.20
C VAL A 354 12.86 6.81 -23.97
N VAL A 355 13.77 5.86 -24.18
CA VAL A 355 14.95 6.04 -25.04
C VAL A 355 14.73 5.31 -26.35
N LEU A 356 14.94 6.03 -27.46
CA LEU A 356 14.81 5.55 -28.82
C LEU A 356 16.18 5.68 -29.53
N PRO A 357 17.09 4.70 -29.37
CA PRO A 357 18.45 4.80 -29.89
C PRO A 357 18.54 4.90 -31.42
N LYS A 358 17.65 4.22 -32.15
CA LYS A 358 17.56 4.35 -33.62
C LYS A 358 17.27 5.78 -34.08
N GLU A 359 16.47 6.49 -33.30
CA GLU A 359 16.02 7.85 -33.59
C GLU A 359 16.90 8.90 -32.87
N LYS A 360 17.93 8.44 -32.14
CA LYS A 360 18.76 9.25 -31.24
C LYS A 360 17.92 10.20 -30.41
N THR A 361 16.83 9.69 -29.84
CA THR A 361 15.82 10.51 -29.18
C THR A 361 15.52 10.00 -27.78
N ILE A 362 15.40 10.91 -26.82
CA ILE A 362 14.91 10.64 -25.47
C ILE A 362 13.61 11.42 -25.28
N VAL A 363 12.55 10.72 -24.86
CA VAL A 363 11.24 11.31 -24.59
C VAL A 363 10.86 11.08 -23.14
N ILE A 364 10.48 12.15 -22.45
CA ILE A 364 9.86 12.08 -21.12
C ILE A 364 8.37 12.37 -21.24
N ILE A 365 7.57 11.47 -20.66
CA ILE A 365 6.11 11.57 -20.61
C ILE A 365 5.69 11.73 -19.15
N ASP A 366 5.10 12.87 -18.86
CA ASP A 366 4.72 13.33 -17.53
C ASP A 366 3.26 13.77 -17.50
N SER A 367 2.44 13.12 -16.65
CA SER A 367 1.02 13.40 -16.42
C SER A 367 0.75 14.64 -15.55
N LEU A 368 1.81 15.28 -15.04
CA LEU A 368 1.85 16.63 -14.46
C LEU A 368 3.06 17.42 -15.03
N PRO A 369 3.11 17.66 -16.35
CA PRO A 369 4.16 18.47 -16.92
C PRO A 369 3.97 19.92 -16.46
N GLN A 370 5.07 20.59 -16.14
CA GLN A 370 5.06 22.01 -15.84
C GLN A 370 5.42 22.81 -17.11
N ASN A 371 5.32 24.14 -17.05
CA ASN A 371 5.75 25.00 -18.17
C ASN A 371 7.28 25.04 -18.36
N PHE A 372 8.02 24.29 -17.55
CA PHE A 372 9.47 24.11 -17.62
C PHE A 372 9.83 22.63 -17.49
N ILE A 373 11.04 22.27 -17.93
CA ILE A 373 11.58 20.90 -17.80
C ILE A 373 11.96 20.68 -16.33
N LYS A 374 11.37 19.68 -15.68
CA LYS A 374 11.67 19.35 -14.27
C LYS A 374 13.16 19.00 -14.08
N PRO A 375 13.83 19.45 -13.01
CA PRO A 375 15.22 19.09 -12.74
C PRO A 375 15.47 17.58 -12.71
N THR A 376 14.51 16.81 -12.17
CA THR A 376 14.57 15.34 -12.13
C THR A 376 14.52 14.69 -13.51
N ALA A 377 13.83 15.30 -14.48
CA ALA A 377 13.84 14.88 -15.87
C ALA A 377 15.24 15.08 -16.49
N THR A 378 15.85 16.25 -16.26
CA THR A 378 17.21 16.60 -16.72
C THR A 378 18.27 15.67 -16.11
N THR A 379 18.25 15.46 -14.80
CA THR A 379 19.21 14.58 -14.10
C THR A 379 19.17 13.14 -14.63
N GLN A 380 18.03 12.67 -15.10
CA GLN A 380 17.91 11.30 -15.63
C GLN A 380 18.44 11.19 -17.05
N VAL A 381 18.27 12.23 -17.85
CA VAL A 381 18.93 12.36 -19.16
C VAL A 381 20.45 12.37 -18.96
N ASP A 382 20.96 13.12 -17.98
CA ASP A 382 22.38 13.14 -17.64
C ASP A 382 22.90 11.76 -17.19
N LYS A 383 22.13 11.05 -16.35
CA LYS A 383 22.44 9.66 -15.96
C LYS A 383 22.40 8.68 -17.13
N MET A 384 21.59 8.94 -18.16
CA MET A 384 21.59 8.12 -19.37
C MET A 384 22.84 8.34 -20.22
N PHE A 385 23.47 9.52 -20.14
CA PHE A 385 24.73 9.78 -20.82
C PHE A 385 25.96 9.12 -20.16
N PHE A 386 25.79 8.49 -18.99
CA PHE A 386 26.75 7.53 -18.43
C PHE A 386 26.99 6.34 -19.37
N LEU A 387 26.07 6.08 -20.32
CA LEU A 387 26.27 5.10 -21.41
C LEU A 387 27.51 5.41 -22.27
N LYS A 388 27.99 6.67 -22.31
CA LYS A 388 29.23 7.03 -23.02
C LYS A 388 30.49 6.46 -22.37
N GLU A 389 30.44 6.13 -21.08
CA GLU A 389 31.52 5.41 -20.40
C GLU A 389 31.57 3.94 -20.83
N VAL A 390 30.43 3.38 -21.24
CA VAL A 390 30.26 1.98 -21.68
C VAL A 390 30.48 1.86 -23.19
N ASP A 391 30.05 2.83 -23.98
CA ASP A 391 30.21 2.89 -25.43
C ASP A 391 30.72 4.26 -25.89
N LYS A 392 32.02 4.30 -26.22
CA LYS A 392 32.71 5.51 -26.65
C LYS A 392 32.29 6.01 -28.05
N SER A 393 31.52 5.22 -28.79
CA SER A 393 31.00 5.62 -30.12
C SER A 393 29.79 6.56 -30.05
N ILE A 394 29.18 6.71 -28.86
CA ILE A 394 28.02 7.57 -28.65
C ILE A 394 28.40 9.05 -28.72
N THR A 395 27.85 9.74 -29.70
CA THR A 395 28.05 11.17 -29.96
C THR A 395 26.82 11.95 -29.49
N ILE A 396 26.93 12.63 -28.33
CA ILE A 396 25.80 13.22 -27.56
C ILE A 396 25.09 14.34 -28.34
N ASP A 397 25.83 15.13 -29.11
CA ASP A 397 25.32 16.23 -29.95
C ASP A 397 24.35 15.77 -31.05
N GLN A 398 24.30 14.45 -31.32
CA GLN A 398 23.37 13.87 -32.28
C GLN A 398 22.04 13.42 -31.64
N TRP A 399 21.88 13.60 -30.32
CA TRP A 399 20.68 13.18 -29.60
C TRP A 399 19.71 14.35 -29.34
N SER A 400 18.43 14.08 -29.53
CA SER A 400 17.34 15.03 -29.26
C SER A 400 16.58 14.65 -27.99
N PHE A 401 16.22 15.65 -27.20
CA PHE A 401 15.45 15.47 -25.97
C PHE A 401 14.09 16.16 -26.06
N TYR A 402 13.01 15.45 -25.70
CA TYR A 402 11.65 15.95 -25.71
C TYR A 402 10.94 15.66 -24.39
N THR A 403 10.11 16.60 -23.95
CA THR A 403 9.12 16.40 -22.88
C THR A 403 7.76 16.89 -23.37
N ASN A 404 6.68 16.29 -22.89
CA ASN A 404 5.34 16.71 -23.27
C ASN A 404 4.91 18.00 -22.55
N LYS A 405 4.12 18.82 -23.23
CA LYS A 405 3.42 19.97 -22.66
C LYS A 405 2.08 19.57 -22.01
N PRO A 406 1.48 20.41 -21.14
CA PRO A 406 0.23 20.11 -20.46
C PRO A 406 -0.95 19.72 -21.36
N TRP A 407 -1.00 20.26 -22.58
CA TRP A 407 -2.07 19.97 -23.54
C TRP A 407 -1.79 18.79 -24.47
N GLU A 408 -0.59 18.23 -24.45
CA GLU A 408 -0.19 17.14 -25.36
C GLU A 408 -0.62 15.76 -24.84
N ILE A 409 -0.86 15.66 -23.52
CA ILE A 409 -1.44 14.48 -22.88
C ILE A 409 -2.50 14.87 -21.83
N PRO A 410 -3.50 14.00 -21.57
CA PRO A 410 -4.43 14.20 -20.47
C PRO A 410 -3.70 14.35 -19.13
N GLN A 411 -4.11 15.36 -18.36
CA GLN A 411 -3.53 15.66 -17.05
C GLN A 411 -4.16 14.80 -15.97
N GLN A 412 -3.37 14.37 -14.99
CA GLN A 412 -3.95 13.71 -13.82
C GLN A 412 -4.74 14.71 -12.98
N LEU A 413 -5.91 14.26 -12.50
CA LEU A 413 -6.81 15.07 -11.68
C LEU A 413 -6.62 14.84 -10.17
N ASN A 414 -5.75 13.88 -9.80
CA ASN A 414 -5.40 13.54 -8.42
C ASN A 414 -3.92 13.14 -8.32
N SER A 415 -3.42 13.00 -7.10
CA SER A 415 -2.01 12.71 -6.80
C SER A 415 -1.57 11.25 -7.02
N PHE A 416 -2.44 10.36 -7.52
CA PHE A 416 -2.16 8.91 -7.54
C PHE A 416 -2.37 8.21 -8.90
N ASP A 417 -2.90 8.90 -9.91
CA ASP A 417 -3.23 8.33 -11.23
C ASP A 417 -2.11 8.47 -12.29
N CYS A 418 -0.91 8.94 -11.90
CA CYS A 418 0.21 9.18 -12.81
C CYS A 418 0.53 7.97 -13.69
N GLU A 419 0.66 6.79 -13.09
CA GLU A 419 1.01 5.56 -13.79
C GLU A 419 -0.04 5.12 -14.81
N ALA A 420 -1.34 5.26 -14.49
CA ALA A 420 -2.43 4.81 -15.35
C ALA A 420 -2.60 5.67 -16.62
N ILE A 421 -2.45 6.99 -16.48
CA ILE A 421 -2.57 7.94 -17.60
C ILE A 421 -1.38 7.79 -18.56
N ILE A 422 -0.19 7.64 -18.00
CA ILE A 422 1.05 7.47 -18.77
C ILE A 422 1.04 6.11 -19.51
N HIS A 423 0.52 5.06 -18.86
CA HIS A 423 0.39 3.73 -19.46
C HIS A 423 -0.58 3.70 -20.65
N PHE A 424 -1.77 4.32 -20.53
CA PHE A 424 -2.79 4.39 -21.58
C PHE A 424 -2.29 5.03 -22.89
N LYS A 425 -1.45 6.06 -22.78
CA LYS A 425 -0.86 6.76 -23.94
C LYS A 425 0.34 6.01 -24.54
N SER A 426 1.09 5.25 -23.75
CA SER A 426 2.16 4.38 -24.31
C SER A 426 1.60 3.37 -25.32
N GLU A 427 0.42 2.82 -25.03
CA GLU A 427 -0.36 1.95 -25.94
C GLU A 427 -0.92 2.73 -27.14
N TYR A 428 -1.46 3.93 -26.93
CA TYR A 428 -1.97 4.80 -27.99
C TYR A 428 -0.89 5.26 -28.99
N SER A 429 0.33 5.54 -28.50
CA SER A 429 1.47 5.94 -29.35
C SER A 429 2.04 4.76 -30.15
N LYS A 430 1.98 3.53 -29.63
CA LYS A 430 2.28 2.30 -30.40
C LYS A 430 1.26 2.08 -31.52
N ALA A 431 -0.04 2.32 -31.26
CA ALA A 431 -1.09 2.21 -32.27
C ALA A 431 -0.97 3.25 -33.40
N LYS A 432 -0.30 4.37 -33.16
CA LYS A 432 -0.04 5.44 -34.14
C LYS A 432 1.03 5.07 -35.19
N LEU A 433 1.80 3.99 -34.96
CA LEU A 433 2.92 3.57 -35.79
C LEU A 433 2.58 2.42 -36.76
N SER A 434 1.39 1.82 -36.69
CA SER A 434 0.93 0.80 -37.65
C SER A 434 -0.11 1.38 -38.62
N SER A 435 0.24 1.46 -39.90
CA SER A 435 -0.67 1.89 -40.97
C SER A 435 -1.74 0.84 -41.27
N GLU A 436 -3.02 1.13 -41.01
CA GLU A 436 -4.18 0.92 -41.92
C GLU A 436 -5.55 1.11 -41.24
N SER A 437 -6.42 1.89 -41.90
CA SER A 437 -7.83 2.24 -41.61
C SER A 437 -8.13 2.93 -40.26
N GLN A 438 -7.82 4.22 -40.22
CA GLN A 438 -7.85 5.07 -39.03
C GLN A 438 -9.26 5.46 -38.52
N GLU A 439 -10.30 5.48 -39.36
CA GLU A 439 -11.66 5.90 -38.92
C GLU A 439 -12.52 4.75 -38.40
N ALA A 440 -12.50 3.58 -39.07
CA ALA A 440 -13.37 2.46 -38.71
C ALA A 440 -13.01 1.82 -37.36
N ARG A 441 -11.73 1.90 -36.95
CA ARG A 441 -11.23 1.31 -35.69
C ARG A 441 -11.41 2.29 -34.51
N ALA A 442 -11.27 3.59 -34.75
CA ALA A 442 -11.54 4.65 -33.78
C ALA A 442 -13.04 4.76 -33.45
N GLU A 443 -13.92 4.65 -34.44
CA GLU A 443 -15.37 4.61 -34.21
C GLU A 443 -15.81 3.36 -33.41
N ARG A 444 -15.22 2.19 -33.67
CA ARG A 444 -15.56 0.97 -32.89
C ARG A 444 -15.12 1.04 -31.42
N LEU A 445 -13.96 1.63 -31.14
CA LEU A 445 -13.45 1.77 -29.77
C LEU A 445 -14.13 2.90 -29.00
N SER A 446 -14.43 4.02 -29.65
CA SER A 446 -15.24 5.10 -29.08
C SER A 446 -16.68 4.64 -28.76
N ARG A 447 -17.32 3.88 -29.67
CA ARG A 447 -18.65 3.30 -29.42
C ARG A 447 -18.64 2.27 -28.28
N ARG A 448 -17.56 1.48 -28.10
CA ARG A 448 -17.40 0.57 -26.95
C ARG A 448 -17.19 1.29 -25.62
N TYR A 449 -16.52 2.44 -25.64
CA TYR A 449 -16.31 3.28 -24.46
C TYR A 449 -17.60 4.00 -24.04
N HIS A 450 -18.39 4.51 -25.00
CA HIS A 450 -19.68 5.14 -24.69
C HIS A 450 -20.79 4.13 -24.33
N ALA A 451 -20.80 2.94 -24.92
CA ALA A 451 -21.77 1.89 -24.57
C ALA A 451 -21.57 1.32 -23.14
N ARG A 452 -20.37 1.46 -22.56
CA ARG A 452 -20.06 1.06 -21.17
C ARG A 452 -20.35 2.14 -20.12
N LYS A 453 -20.76 3.34 -20.56
CA LYS A 453 -21.17 4.44 -19.66
C LYS A 453 -22.69 4.57 -19.53
N LEU A 454 -23.46 3.75 -20.26
CA LEU A 454 -24.93 3.75 -20.31
C LEU A 454 -25.55 2.40 -19.89
N LYS A 455 -24.82 1.59 -19.10
CA LYS A 455 -25.39 0.45 -18.38
C LYS A 455 -24.89 0.45 -16.94
#